data_AF-A0A1E1K0I3-F1
#
_entry.id   AF-A0A1E1K0I3-F1
#
_cell.length_a   1.000
_cell.length_b   1.000
_cell.length_c   1.000
_cell.angle_alpha   90.00
_cell.angle_beta   90.00
_cell.angle_gamma   90.00
#
_symmetry.space_group_name_H-M   'P 1'
#
loop_
_entity.id
_entity.type
_entity.pdbx_description
1 polymer ?
#
loop_
_entity_poly.entity_id
_entity_poly.type
_entity_poly.pdbx_seq_one_letter_code
_entity_poly.pdbx_strand_id
1 'polypeptide(L)'
;MSDSSDPPAQPPDPATECEFWLFGYGQPLIPIPSFGIHTYSLIIVILPDRRIPGFVTGYVRRFWQNPHLHINELRPAQIAKSPLTSHPSEDHRGTTSAPGRVVTLISHSFWATLTDPHPSFPSSKVWGVAYRIPAPKVAEVRAYLDIREINGYTIHHTPFHPADGRAPPINTLVYIGTPDNEQFVGPQDVQVLAEHIWRCEGPSGLNRDYLLCLDEALDGLKRQSHG
;
A
#
# COMPACT_ATOMS: atom_id res chain seq x y z
N MET A 1 -50.55 -11.34 -22.50
CA MET A 1 -49.75 -10.87 -21.34
C MET A 1 -48.87 -12.03 -20.93
N SER A 2 -47.62 -12.03 -21.38
CA SER A 2 -46.59 -12.98 -20.95
C SER A 2 -45.49 -12.15 -20.32
N ASP A 3 -45.42 -12.27 -19.00
CA ASP A 3 -44.51 -11.60 -18.08
C ASP A 3 -43.10 -12.19 -18.27
N SER A 4 -42.23 -11.48 -18.96
CA SER A 4 -40.81 -11.84 -19.12
C SER A 4 -40.01 -11.15 -18.02
N SER A 5 -40.09 -11.72 -16.81
CA SER A 5 -39.19 -11.39 -15.72
C SER A 5 -37.86 -12.11 -15.98
N ASP A 6 -36.85 -11.39 -16.47
CA ASP A 6 -35.48 -11.92 -16.48
C ASP A 6 -35.06 -12.27 -15.04
N PRO A 7 -34.45 -13.44 -14.80
CA PRO A 7 -33.97 -13.79 -13.47
C PRO A 7 -32.88 -12.80 -13.04
N PRO A 8 -32.82 -12.44 -11.73
CA PRO A 8 -31.77 -11.58 -11.22
C PRO A 8 -30.40 -12.20 -11.52
N ALA A 9 -29.47 -11.38 -12.00
CA ALA A 9 -28.10 -11.78 -12.24
C ALA A 9 -27.54 -12.49 -10.99
N GLN A 10 -27.10 -13.74 -11.15
CA GLN A 10 -26.48 -14.47 -10.06
C GLN A 10 -25.22 -13.71 -9.61
N PRO A 11 -24.95 -13.61 -8.29
CA PRO A 11 -23.66 -13.12 -7.82
C PRO A 11 -22.54 -14.00 -8.41
N PRO A 12 -21.39 -13.43 -8.76
CA PRO A 12 -20.29 -14.18 -9.33
C PRO A 12 -19.89 -15.34 -8.42
N ASP A 13 -19.63 -16.50 -9.03
CA ASP A 13 -19.21 -17.70 -8.33
C ASP A 13 -17.91 -17.44 -7.54
N PRO A 14 -17.88 -17.61 -6.19
CA PRO A 14 -16.66 -17.45 -5.40
C PRO A 14 -15.52 -18.38 -5.83
N ALA A 15 -15.79 -19.41 -6.63
CA ALA A 15 -14.77 -20.28 -7.22
C ALA A 15 -14.03 -19.67 -8.43
N THR A 16 -14.40 -18.48 -8.91
CA THR A 16 -13.77 -17.84 -10.09
C THR A 16 -12.70 -16.81 -9.78
N GLU A 17 -12.39 -16.55 -8.50
CA GLU A 17 -11.29 -15.65 -8.15
C GLU A 17 -9.96 -16.39 -8.12
N CYS A 18 -9.22 -16.32 -9.23
CA CYS A 18 -7.84 -16.78 -9.30
C CYS A 18 -6.98 -16.08 -8.25
N GLU A 19 -6.04 -16.83 -7.66
CA GLU A 19 -4.99 -16.28 -6.81
C GLU A 19 -4.28 -15.09 -7.47
N PHE A 20 -3.75 -14.18 -6.66
CA PHE A 20 -2.93 -13.09 -7.17
C PHE A 20 -1.75 -12.79 -6.24
N TRP A 21 -0.80 -12.02 -6.74
CA TRP A 21 0.35 -11.56 -5.96
C TRP A 21 0.24 -10.08 -5.67
N LEU A 22 0.44 -9.68 -4.42
CA LEU A 22 0.42 -8.29 -3.98
C LEU A 22 1.86 -7.83 -3.67
N PHE A 23 2.29 -6.72 -4.28
CA PHE A 23 3.58 -6.11 -3.99
C PHE A 23 3.49 -5.10 -2.85
N GLY A 24 4.18 -5.40 -1.75
CA GLY A 24 4.34 -4.50 -0.61
C GLY A 24 5.61 -3.65 -0.74
N TYR A 25 5.48 -2.33 -0.58
CA TYR A 25 6.59 -1.38 -0.65
C TYR A 25 6.63 -0.37 0.52
N GLY A 26 5.73 -0.49 1.48
CA GLY A 26 5.59 0.43 2.62
C GLY A 26 5.24 -0.34 3.89
N GLN A 27 4.14 0.02 4.54
CA GLN A 27 3.63 -0.67 5.75
C GLN A 27 3.62 -2.21 5.65
N PRO A 28 3.21 -2.83 4.52
CA PRO A 28 3.23 -4.29 4.40
C PRO A 28 4.62 -4.93 4.54
N LEU A 29 5.71 -4.15 4.55
CA LEU A 29 7.07 -4.66 4.75
C LEU A 29 7.45 -4.82 6.23
N ILE A 30 6.80 -4.07 7.12
CA ILE A 30 7.23 -3.96 8.52
C ILE A 30 6.70 -5.17 9.32
N PRO A 31 7.55 -5.89 10.07
CA PRO A 31 7.12 -7.00 10.91
C PRO A 31 6.09 -6.60 11.98
N ILE A 32 5.13 -7.50 12.22
CA ILE A 32 4.02 -7.39 13.17
C ILE A 32 4.41 -7.01 14.61
N PRO A 33 5.52 -7.49 15.23
CA PRO A 33 5.81 -7.19 16.63
C PRO A 33 6.25 -5.73 16.88
N SER A 34 6.51 -4.94 15.84
CA SER A 34 7.00 -3.57 15.97
C SER A 34 5.92 -2.53 16.29
N PHE A 35 4.63 -2.89 16.20
CA PHE A 35 3.53 -1.97 16.48
C PHE A 35 2.49 -2.60 17.41
N GLY A 36 1.99 -1.80 18.35
CA GLY A 36 0.99 -2.23 19.34
C GLY A 36 -0.32 -2.74 18.73
N ILE A 37 -1.15 -3.31 19.60
CA ILE A 37 -2.26 -4.24 19.35
C ILE A 37 -3.37 -3.74 18.36
N HIS A 38 -3.26 -2.51 17.86
CA HIS A 38 -4.28 -1.82 17.05
C HIS A 38 -3.88 -1.57 15.58
N THR A 39 -2.70 -2.00 15.13
CA THR A 39 -2.24 -1.82 13.73
C THR A 39 -2.45 -3.06 12.84
N TYR A 40 -3.16 -4.06 13.36
CA TYR A 40 -3.25 -5.40 12.78
C TYR A 40 -4.12 -5.58 11.54
N SER A 41 -4.71 -4.53 10.98
CA SER A 41 -5.80 -4.70 10.00
C SER A 41 -5.38 -5.22 8.61
N LEU A 42 -4.18 -4.93 8.10
CA LEU A 42 -3.80 -5.37 6.74
C LEU A 42 -3.03 -6.70 6.72
N ILE A 43 -2.13 -6.92 7.68
CA ILE A 43 -1.25 -8.11 7.70
C ILE A 43 -1.97 -9.35 8.29
N ILE A 44 -2.93 -9.18 9.21
CA ILE A 44 -3.73 -10.33 9.70
C ILE A 44 -4.70 -10.82 8.62
N VAL A 45 -5.22 -9.92 7.77
CA VAL A 45 -6.07 -10.30 6.63
C VAL A 45 -5.24 -10.96 5.51
N ILE A 46 -4.02 -10.47 5.29
CA ILE A 46 -3.04 -11.07 4.37
C ILE A 46 -2.11 -11.99 5.15
N LEU A 47 -2.59 -13.04 5.83
CA LEU A 47 -1.69 -14.14 6.23
C LEU A 47 -1.26 -14.85 4.94
N PRO A 48 -0.15 -14.44 4.30
CA PRO A 48 0.17 -14.93 2.98
C PRO A 48 0.80 -16.31 3.18
N ASP A 49 0.38 -17.29 2.40
CA ASP A 49 1.03 -18.60 2.43
C ASP A 49 2.47 -18.50 1.90
N ARG A 50 2.77 -17.49 1.08
CA ARG A 50 4.10 -17.23 0.52
C ARG A 50 4.48 -15.75 0.57
N ARG A 51 5.72 -15.50 0.97
CA ARG A 51 6.37 -14.18 1.04
C ARG A 51 7.71 -14.23 0.32
N ILE A 52 7.88 -13.50 -0.77
CA ILE A 52 9.10 -13.51 -1.59
C ILE A 52 9.76 -12.13 -1.57
N PRO A 53 11.02 -11.98 -1.09
CA PRO A 53 11.77 -10.73 -1.21
C PRO A 53 12.19 -10.48 -2.67
N GLY A 54 12.26 -9.22 -3.08
CA GLY A 54 12.63 -8.84 -4.44
C GLY A 54 12.38 -7.37 -4.71
N PHE A 55 12.23 -7.00 -5.99
CA PHE A 55 12.07 -5.60 -6.37
C PHE A 55 11.20 -5.43 -7.60
N VAL A 56 10.63 -4.23 -7.76
CA VAL A 56 10.04 -3.76 -9.02
C VAL A 56 10.95 -2.70 -9.64
N THR A 57 10.74 -2.39 -10.92
CA THR A 57 11.48 -1.35 -11.65
C THR A 57 10.52 -0.34 -12.27
N GLY A 58 11.04 0.82 -12.71
CA GLY A 58 10.21 1.86 -13.35
C GLY A 58 9.46 2.77 -12.38
N TYR A 59 9.77 2.68 -11.08
CA TYR A 59 9.18 3.51 -10.03
C TYR A 59 10.24 4.14 -9.13
N VAL A 60 9.86 5.22 -8.45
CA VAL A 60 10.60 5.85 -7.36
C VAL A 60 9.70 5.84 -6.11
N ARG A 61 10.27 5.51 -4.96
CA ARG A 61 9.56 5.56 -3.67
C ARG A 61 9.82 6.89 -2.96
N ARG A 62 8.76 7.57 -2.51
CA ARG A 62 8.85 8.82 -1.74
C ARG A 62 7.82 8.90 -0.64
N PHE A 63 8.14 9.60 0.44
CA PHE A 63 7.23 9.94 1.54
C PHE A 63 6.32 11.12 1.17
N TRP A 64 5.69 11.05 -0.01
CA TRP A 64 4.91 12.15 -0.58
C TRP A 64 3.39 11.88 -0.56
N GLN A 65 2.95 11.03 0.36
CA GLN A 65 1.54 10.73 0.54
C GLN A 65 1.10 11.06 1.96
N ASN A 66 0.00 11.79 2.07
CA ASN A 66 -0.74 11.96 3.31
C ASN A 66 -1.60 10.70 3.58
N PRO A 67 -1.45 10.03 4.74
CA PRO A 67 -2.26 8.84 5.05
C PRO A 67 -3.71 9.17 5.46
N HIS A 68 -4.05 10.44 5.70
CA HIS A 68 -5.37 10.85 6.19
C HIS A 68 -6.32 11.21 5.05
N LEU A 69 -7.47 10.53 5.00
CA LEU A 69 -8.64 11.00 4.30
C LEU A 69 -9.52 11.87 5.21
N HIS A 70 -10.22 12.84 4.61
CA HIS A 70 -11.41 13.43 5.23
C HIS A 70 -12.54 12.40 5.23
N ILE A 71 -12.65 11.61 6.30
CA ILE A 71 -13.75 10.65 6.53
C ILE A 71 -15.16 11.28 6.45
N ASN A 72 -15.25 12.61 6.54
CA ASN A 72 -16.51 13.35 6.47
C ASN A 72 -17.09 13.48 5.04
N GLU A 73 -16.38 13.03 4.00
CA GLU A 73 -16.82 13.16 2.59
C GLU A 73 -17.28 11.83 1.97
N LEU A 74 -17.21 10.72 2.72
CA LEU A 74 -17.73 9.44 2.24
C LEU A 74 -19.27 9.45 2.19
N ARG A 75 -19.85 9.12 1.03
CA ARG A 75 -21.32 9.03 0.90
C ARG A 75 -21.85 7.91 1.80
N PRO A 76 -23.07 8.02 2.37
CA PRO A 76 -23.67 6.99 3.22
C PRO A 76 -23.69 5.57 2.60
N ALA A 77 -23.80 5.46 1.27
CA ALA A 77 -23.74 4.19 0.54
C ALA A 77 -22.36 3.52 0.53
N GLN A 78 -21.28 4.28 0.76
CA GLN A 78 -19.91 3.76 0.86
C GLN A 78 -19.62 3.25 2.28
N ILE A 79 -20.21 3.86 3.30
CA ILE A 79 -20.16 3.40 4.70
C ILE A 79 -20.88 2.05 4.86
N ALA A 80 -22.02 1.87 4.18
CA ALA A 80 -22.85 0.67 4.29
C ALA A 80 -22.25 -0.61 3.64
N LYS A 81 -21.20 -0.49 2.83
CA LYS A 81 -20.55 -1.65 2.18
C LYS A 81 -19.46 -2.32 3.02
N SER A 82 -19.07 -1.72 4.15
CA SER A 82 -17.99 -2.25 4.97
C SER A 82 -18.54 -2.88 6.25
N PRO A 83 -18.56 -4.23 6.38
CA PRO A 83 -18.93 -4.89 7.62
C PRO A 83 -17.89 -4.68 8.76
N LEU A 84 -16.84 -3.88 8.53
CA LEU A 84 -15.72 -3.63 9.45
C LEU A 84 -15.75 -2.23 10.11
N THR A 85 -16.81 -1.43 9.95
CA THR A 85 -16.84 0.01 10.32
C THR A 85 -16.99 0.34 11.80
N SER A 86 -16.66 -0.53 12.75
CA SER A 86 -16.61 -0.11 14.16
C SER A 86 -15.25 0.45 14.59
N HIS A 87 -14.20 0.37 13.76
CA HIS A 87 -12.87 0.85 14.11
C HIS A 87 -12.22 1.61 12.94
N PRO A 88 -12.22 2.95 12.95
CA PRO A 88 -11.34 3.74 12.09
C PRO A 88 -9.91 3.60 12.62
N SER A 89 -9.30 2.42 12.41
CA SER A 89 -7.86 2.22 12.58
C SER A 89 -7.19 2.37 11.22
N GLU A 90 -7.40 3.52 10.57
CA GLU A 90 -6.52 3.86 9.46
C GLU A 90 -5.15 4.16 10.06
N ASP A 91 -4.10 3.85 9.31
CA ASP A 91 -2.70 4.01 9.69
C ASP A 91 -2.34 5.50 9.79
N HIS A 92 -2.90 6.15 10.79
CA HIS A 92 -2.79 7.58 11.02
C HIS A 92 -1.48 7.81 11.75
N ARG A 93 -0.40 7.96 10.98
CA ARG A 93 0.90 8.46 11.46
C ARG A 93 0.89 9.98 11.67
N GLY A 94 -0.26 10.54 12.00
CA GLY A 94 -0.55 11.97 12.12
C GLY A 94 -2.02 12.21 12.44
N THR A 95 -2.41 13.47 12.51
CA THR A 95 -3.81 13.90 12.75
C THR A 95 -4.36 14.64 11.53
N THR A 96 -5.65 15.00 11.53
CA THR A 96 -6.22 15.85 10.48
C THR A 96 -5.52 17.21 10.38
N SER A 97 -5.13 17.80 11.51
CA SER A 97 -4.45 19.11 11.56
C SER A 97 -2.94 19.03 11.35
N ALA A 98 -2.33 17.87 11.61
CA ALA A 98 -0.92 17.59 11.39
C ALA A 98 -0.77 16.21 10.72
N PRO A 99 -1.10 16.09 9.43
CA PRO A 99 -1.08 14.82 8.74
C PRO A 99 0.32 14.26 8.63
N GLY A 100 0.48 12.95 8.82
CA GLY A 100 1.75 12.28 8.63
C GLY A 100 2.20 12.26 7.16
N ARG A 101 3.30 11.57 6.91
CA ARG A 101 3.85 11.25 5.60
C ARG A 101 4.11 9.76 5.53
N VAL A 102 3.53 9.11 4.53
CA VAL A 102 3.77 7.70 4.23
C VAL A 102 4.32 7.56 2.82
N VAL A 103 4.88 6.39 2.51
CA VAL A 103 5.46 6.14 1.19
C VAL A 103 4.38 5.90 0.14
N THR A 104 4.61 6.43 -1.07
CA THR A 104 3.95 6.03 -2.30
C THR A 104 4.99 5.67 -3.36
N LEU A 105 4.55 5.02 -4.43
CA LEU A 105 5.35 4.83 -5.65
C LEU A 105 4.98 5.88 -6.68
N ILE A 106 5.97 6.36 -7.42
CA ILE A 106 5.81 7.34 -8.48
C ILE A 106 6.40 6.73 -9.73
N SER A 107 5.66 6.69 -10.83
CA SER A 107 6.21 6.20 -12.09
C SER A 107 7.44 7.03 -12.47
N HIS A 108 8.48 6.38 -13.01
CA HIS A 108 9.70 7.08 -13.38
C HIS A 108 9.44 8.16 -14.44
N SER A 109 8.49 7.93 -15.36
CA SER A 109 8.11 8.90 -16.39
C SER A 109 7.54 10.19 -15.79
N PHE A 110 6.65 10.09 -14.80
CA PHE A 110 6.12 11.25 -14.11
C PHE A 110 7.16 11.88 -13.18
N TRP A 111 7.87 11.07 -12.40
CA TRP A 111 8.92 11.56 -11.50
C TRP A 111 9.98 12.37 -12.25
N ALA A 112 10.37 11.96 -13.46
CA ALA A 112 11.34 12.66 -14.28
C ALA A 112 10.89 14.06 -14.76
N THR A 113 9.60 14.40 -14.64
CA THR A 113 9.09 15.76 -14.92
C THR A 113 9.17 16.68 -13.70
N LEU A 114 9.44 16.12 -12.51
CA LEU A 114 9.50 16.85 -11.25
C LEU A 114 10.91 17.30 -10.92
N THR A 115 11.01 18.41 -10.17
CA THR A 115 12.26 18.76 -9.48
C THR A 115 12.27 18.08 -8.12
N ASP A 116 12.88 16.91 -8.05
CA ASP A 116 13.04 16.17 -6.80
C ASP A 116 14.33 16.59 -6.06
N PRO A 117 14.24 17.23 -4.87
CA PRO A 117 15.41 17.63 -4.09
C PRO A 117 16.11 16.43 -3.40
N HIS A 118 15.50 15.24 -3.39
CA HIS A 118 16.13 14.05 -2.83
C HIS A 118 17.22 13.51 -3.76
N PRO A 119 18.33 12.97 -3.21
CA PRO A 119 19.37 12.35 -4.02
C PRO A 119 18.80 11.20 -4.85
N SER A 120 19.13 11.21 -6.14
CA SER A 120 18.79 10.12 -7.04
C SER A 120 19.87 9.05 -6.98
N PHE A 121 19.46 7.81 -6.73
CA PHE A 121 20.36 6.66 -6.79
C PHE A 121 20.31 6.03 -8.18
N PRO A 122 21.43 5.51 -8.70
CA PRO A 122 21.48 4.91 -10.04
C PRO A 122 20.66 3.63 -10.17
N SER A 123 20.19 3.05 -9.06
CA SER A 123 19.37 1.85 -9.05
C SER A 123 17.90 2.20 -9.29
N SER A 124 17.35 1.72 -10.40
CA SER A 124 15.91 1.75 -10.70
C SER A 124 15.09 0.74 -9.90
N LYS A 125 15.71 0.01 -8.96
CA LYS A 125 15.06 -1.02 -8.14
C LYS A 125 14.37 -0.43 -6.92
N VAL A 126 13.08 -0.71 -6.82
CA VAL A 126 12.27 -0.47 -5.62
C VAL A 126 12.10 -1.79 -4.87
N TRP A 127 12.86 -1.97 -3.79
CA TRP A 127 12.89 -3.20 -3.00
C TRP A 127 11.64 -3.40 -2.16
N GLY A 128 11.08 -4.60 -2.16
CA GLY A 128 9.91 -4.93 -1.37
C GLY A 128 9.68 -6.42 -1.34
N VAL A 129 8.40 -6.79 -1.24
CA VAL A 129 8.00 -8.18 -1.06
C VAL A 129 6.76 -8.46 -1.89
N ALA A 130 6.76 -9.61 -2.56
CA ALA A 130 5.57 -10.18 -3.18
C ALA A 130 4.88 -11.14 -2.20
N TYR A 131 3.62 -10.90 -1.92
CA TYR A 131 2.74 -11.72 -1.09
C TYR A 131 1.76 -12.48 -1.96
N ARG A 132 1.70 -13.80 -1.86
CA ARG A 132 0.68 -14.59 -2.55
C ARG A 132 -0.62 -14.52 -1.75
N ILE A 133 -1.69 -14.18 -2.45
CA ILE A 133 -3.06 -14.22 -1.93
C ILE A 133 -3.74 -15.45 -2.55
N PRO A 134 -3.91 -16.54 -1.80
CA PRO A 134 -4.54 -17.74 -2.32
C PRO A 134 -6.04 -17.50 -2.57
N ALA A 135 -6.63 -18.22 -3.53
CA ALA A 135 -8.03 -18.07 -3.95
C ALA A 135 -9.04 -17.92 -2.77
N PRO A 136 -8.98 -18.71 -1.68
CA PRO A 136 -9.91 -18.59 -0.56
C PRO A 136 -9.87 -17.26 0.20
N LYS A 137 -8.82 -16.45 0.00
CA LYS A 137 -8.60 -15.15 0.65
C LYS A 137 -8.80 -13.96 -0.29
N VAL A 138 -8.99 -14.19 -1.60
CA VAL A 138 -9.02 -13.11 -2.59
C VAL A 138 -10.15 -12.13 -2.31
N ALA A 139 -11.37 -12.61 -2.09
CA ALA A 139 -12.53 -11.75 -1.81
C ALA A 139 -12.32 -10.88 -0.56
N GLU A 140 -11.81 -11.45 0.53
CA GLU A 140 -11.54 -10.75 1.80
C GLU A 140 -10.48 -9.66 1.61
N VAL A 141 -9.37 -10.02 0.94
CA VAL A 141 -8.25 -9.11 0.69
C VAL A 141 -8.67 -8.00 -0.28
N ARG A 142 -9.42 -8.31 -1.34
CA ARG A 142 -9.94 -7.30 -2.29
C ARG A 142 -10.89 -6.33 -1.60
N ALA A 143 -11.86 -6.81 -0.82
CA ALA A 143 -12.79 -5.96 -0.10
C ALA A 143 -12.07 -4.98 0.85
N TYR A 144 -11.00 -5.44 1.52
CA TYR A 144 -10.14 -4.56 2.32
C TYR A 144 -9.41 -3.53 1.46
N LEU A 145 -8.88 -3.95 0.32
CA LEU A 145 -8.10 -3.09 -0.55
C LEU A 145 -8.95 -2.07 -1.32
N ASP A 146 -10.22 -2.36 -1.63
CA ASP A 146 -11.18 -1.43 -2.22
C ASP A 146 -11.41 -0.22 -1.32
N ILE A 147 -11.36 -0.41 0.01
CA ILE A 147 -11.40 0.71 0.98
C ILE A 147 -10.17 1.60 0.76
N ARG A 148 -8.99 1.02 0.53
CA ARG A 148 -7.79 1.80 0.25
C ARG A 148 -7.85 2.50 -1.12
N GLU A 149 -8.58 1.93 -2.07
CA GLU A 149 -8.84 2.58 -3.36
C GLU A 149 -9.67 3.85 -3.18
N ILE A 150 -10.69 3.80 -2.32
CA ILE A 150 -11.45 4.99 -1.90
C ILE A 150 -10.51 6.02 -1.23
N ASN A 151 -9.46 5.57 -0.54
CA ASN A 151 -8.43 6.41 0.07
C ASN A 151 -7.38 6.94 -0.92
N GLY A 152 -7.75 7.01 -2.21
CA GLY A 152 -6.99 7.63 -3.27
C GLY A 152 -5.77 6.84 -3.75
N TYR A 153 -5.71 5.55 -3.42
CA TYR A 153 -4.79 4.63 -4.08
C TYR A 153 -5.44 4.06 -5.34
N THR A 154 -4.66 3.79 -6.37
CA THR A 154 -5.14 3.09 -7.57
C THR A 154 -4.40 1.77 -7.73
N ILE A 155 -5.04 0.80 -8.38
CA ILE A 155 -4.46 -0.51 -8.65
C ILE A 155 -3.62 -0.45 -9.92
N HIS A 156 -2.38 -0.92 -9.83
CA HIS A 156 -1.48 -1.11 -10.97
C HIS A 156 -0.96 -2.55 -11.00
N HIS A 157 -0.55 -3.00 -12.18
CA HIS A 157 0.16 -4.26 -12.35
C HIS A 157 1.61 -3.98 -12.75
N THR A 158 2.55 -4.66 -12.09
CA THR A 158 3.98 -4.49 -12.36
C THR A 158 4.72 -5.83 -12.30
N PRO A 159 5.72 -6.05 -13.18
CA PRO A 159 6.63 -7.18 -13.05
C PRO A 159 7.46 -7.01 -11.77
N PHE A 160 7.38 -8.02 -10.90
CA PHE A 160 8.20 -8.17 -9.72
C PHE A 160 9.33 -9.15 -10.01
N HIS A 161 10.55 -8.79 -9.65
CA HIS A 161 11.75 -9.60 -9.84
C HIS A 161 12.15 -10.22 -8.49
N PRO A 162 12.02 -11.54 -8.32
CA PRO A 162 12.49 -12.23 -7.14
C PRO A 162 13.99 -11.97 -6.90
N ALA A 163 14.34 -11.78 -5.64
CA ALA A 163 15.70 -11.46 -5.20
C ALA A 163 16.72 -12.54 -5.56
N ASP A 164 16.30 -13.81 -5.59
CA ASP A 164 17.17 -14.96 -5.87
C ASP A 164 17.69 -15.01 -7.31
N GLY A 165 17.11 -14.21 -8.22
CA GLY A 165 17.47 -14.15 -9.64
C GLY A 165 17.23 -15.45 -10.41
N ARG A 166 16.65 -16.48 -9.79
CA ARG A 166 16.43 -17.81 -10.37
C ARG A 166 15.02 -17.93 -10.95
N ALA A 167 14.06 -17.30 -10.28
CA ALA A 167 12.67 -17.32 -10.72
C ALA A 167 12.39 -16.23 -11.77
N PRO A 168 11.52 -16.51 -12.75
CA PRO A 168 11.06 -15.48 -13.69
C PRO A 168 10.28 -14.38 -12.96
N PRO A 169 10.13 -13.19 -13.57
CA PRO A 169 9.30 -12.14 -13.00
C PRO A 169 7.87 -12.59 -12.73
N ILE A 170 7.33 -12.17 -11.59
CA ILE A 170 5.96 -12.45 -11.15
C ILE A 170 5.11 -11.22 -11.46
N ASN A 171 3.96 -11.38 -12.11
CA ASN A 171 3.02 -10.26 -12.25
C ASN A 171 2.38 -9.97 -10.89
N THR A 172 2.63 -8.78 -10.35
CA THR A 172 2.13 -8.35 -9.05
C THR A 172 1.17 -7.19 -9.20
N LEU A 173 0.15 -7.18 -8.36
CA LEU A 173 -0.75 -6.07 -8.11
C LEU A 173 -0.08 -5.14 -7.10
N VAL A 174 -0.11 -3.82 -7.34
CA VAL A 174 0.41 -2.80 -6.43
C VAL A 174 -0.59 -1.65 -6.29
N TYR A 175 -0.78 -1.16 -5.07
CA TYR A 175 -1.62 0.01 -4.78
C TYR A 175 -0.77 1.26 -4.74
N ILE A 176 -1.09 2.28 -5.53
CA ILE A 176 -0.28 3.49 -5.64
C ILE A 176 -1.14 4.72 -5.38
N GLY A 177 -0.73 5.57 -4.43
CA GLY A 177 -1.29 6.92 -4.29
C GLY A 177 -0.73 7.77 -5.43
N THR A 178 -1.51 7.95 -6.49
CA THR A 178 -1.06 8.62 -7.72
C THR A 178 -0.98 10.13 -7.52
N PRO A 179 -0.22 10.84 -8.38
CA PRO A 179 -0.12 12.30 -8.30
C PRO A 179 -1.43 13.06 -8.45
N ASP A 180 -2.44 12.46 -9.09
CA ASP A 180 -3.78 13.04 -9.24
C ASP A 180 -4.61 13.00 -7.94
N ASN A 181 -4.09 12.34 -6.90
CA ASN A 181 -4.73 12.26 -5.59
C ASN A 181 -4.48 13.55 -4.78
N GLU A 182 -5.51 14.10 -4.14
CA GLU A 182 -5.43 15.21 -3.19
C GLU A 182 -4.46 14.96 -2.02
N GLN A 183 -4.23 13.70 -1.65
CA GLN A 183 -3.26 13.34 -0.61
C GLN A 183 -1.80 13.33 -1.08
N PHE A 184 -1.55 13.47 -2.38
CA PHE A 184 -0.21 13.57 -2.93
C PHE A 184 0.36 14.97 -2.68
N VAL A 185 1.36 15.05 -1.80
CA VAL A 185 1.96 16.34 -1.40
C VAL A 185 3.14 16.76 -2.29
N GLY A 186 3.60 15.86 -3.17
CA GLY A 186 4.67 16.13 -4.13
C GLY A 186 6.06 16.40 -3.52
N PRO A 187 6.99 16.91 -4.35
CA PRO A 187 8.35 17.22 -3.93
C PRO A 187 8.39 18.19 -2.74
N GLN A 188 9.15 17.81 -1.71
CA GLN A 188 9.38 18.61 -0.51
C GLN A 188 10.88 18.66 -0.24
N ASP A 189 11.34 19.77 0.33
CA ASP A 189 12.71 19.84 0.84
C ASP A 189 12.97 18.69 1.84
N VAL A 190 14.15 18.08 1.74
CA VAL A 190 14.49 16.87 2.48
C VAL A 190 14.47 17.13 4.00
N GLN A 191 15.00 18.28 4.42
CA GLN A 191 15.08 18.64 5.84
C GLN A 191 13.69 18.98 6.39
N VAL A 192 12.89 19.74 5.64
CA VAL A 192 11.50 20.05 6.01
C VAL A 192 10.67 18.78 6.15
N LEU A 193 10.79 17.84 5.20
CA LEU A 193 10.09 16.56 5.25
C LEU A 193 10.54 15.70 6.44
N ALA A 194 11.84 15.65 6.73
CA ALA A 194 12.38 14.92 7.87
C ALA A 194 11.88 15.48 9.21
N GLU A 195 11.87 16.81 9.37
CA GLU A 195 11.34 17.47 10.58
C GLU A 195 9.84 17.23 10.74
N HIS A 196 9.10 17.25 9.63
CA HIS A 196 7.67 16.95 9.63
C HIS A 196 7.41 15.51 10.11
N ILE A 197 8.10 14.52 9.53
CA ILE A 197 8.02 13.11 9.95
C ILE A 197 8.47 12.93 11.41
N TRP A 198 9.47 13.67 11.86
CA TRP A 198 9.96 13.58 13.23
C TRP A 198 8.92 14.01 14.28
N ARG A 199 8.13 15.04 13.97
CA ARG A 199 7.16 15.66 14.89
C ARG A 199 5.76 15.03 14.82
N CYS A 200 5.39 14.41 13.70
CA CYS A 200 4.04 13.89 13.52
C CYS A 200 3.80 12.60 14.32
N GLU A 201 2.62 12.55 14.95
CA GLU A 201 2.10 11.42 15.70
C GLU A 201 0.61 11.29 15.43
N GLY A 202 0.11 10.06 15.32
CA GLY A 202 -1.31 9.82 15.32
C GLY A 202 -1.66 8.51 16.00
N PRO A 203 -2.92 8.05 15.88
CA PRO A 203 -3.43 6.83 16.51
C PRO A 203 -2.56 5.58 16.34
N SER A 204 -1.82 5.46 15.23
CA SER A 204 -0.95 4.30 14.99
C SER A 204 0.44 4.42 15.60
N GLY A 205 0.77 5.58 16.18
CA GLY A 205 2.05 5.94 16.77
C GLY A 205 2.80 7.02 15.97
N LEU A 206 4.08 7.17 16.28
CA LEU A 206 4.93 8.20 15.70
C LEU A 206 5.24 7.92 14.22
N ASN A 207 5.29 8.96 13.42
CA ASN A 207 5.63 8.84 12.00
C ASN A 207 7.10 8.48 11.78
N ARG A 208 8.00 8.93 12.66
CA ARG A 208 9.42 8.54 12.61
C ARG A 208 9.61 7.03 12.81
N ASP A 209 8.81 6.39 13.64
CA ASP A 209 8.91 4.95 13.88
C ASP A 209 8.54 4.18 12.61
N TYR A 210 7.53 4.66 11.86
CA TYR A 210 7.23 4.13 10.54
C TYR A 210 8.42 4.23 9.57
N LEU A 211 9.09 5.38 9.52
CA LEU A 211 10.27 5.57 8.65
C LEU A 211 11.42 4.63 9.05
N LEU A 212 11.75 4.56 10.35
CA LEU A 212 12.86 3.75 10.85
C LEU A 212 12.59 2.25 10.69
N CYS A 213 11.38 1.78 11.00
CA CYS A 213 11.01 0.38 10.80
C CYS A 213 10.99 -0.01 9.31
N LEU A 214 10.58 0.91 8.42
CA LEU A 214 10.64 0.66 6.98
C LEU A 214 12.09 0.52 6.50
N ASP A 215 12.98 1.38 6.97
CA ASP A 215 14.42 1.32 6.64
C ASP A 215 15.04 -0.01 7.09
N GLU A 216 14.81 -0.40 8.34
CA GLU A 216 15.27 -1.68 8.89
C GLU A 216 14.73 -2.88 8.10
N ALA A 217 13.44 -2.87 7.76
CA ALA A 217 12.82 -3.93 6.96
C ALA A 217 13.45 -4.02 5.56
N LEU A 218 13.72 -2.89 4.90
CA LEU A 218 14.35 -2.86 3.57
C LEU A 218 15.79 -3.36 3.60
N ASP A 219 16.55 -3.00 4.63
CA ASP A 219 17.91 -3.49 4.80
C ASP A 219 17.95 -4.98 5.17
N GLY A 220 16.95 -5.47 5.88
CA GLY A 220 16.71 -6.91 6.06
C GLY A 220 16.51 -7.63 4.72
N LEU A 221 15.66 -7.09 3.84
CA LEU A 221 15.37 -7.67 2.52
C LEU A 221 16.61 -7.69 1.61
N LYS A 222 17.37 -6.59 1.56
CA LYS A 222 18.61 -6.52 0.77
C LYS A 222 19.65 -7.51 1.28
N ARG A 223 19.79 -7.72 2.60
CA ARG A 223 20.73 -8.71 3.13
C ARG A 223 20.34 -10.14 2.73
N GLN A 224 19.05 -10.46 2.78
CA GLN A 224 18.52 -11.75 2.35
C GLN A 224 18.72 -12.03 0.85
N SER A 225 18.88 -11.00 0.02
CA SER A 225 19.09 -11.16 -1.42
C SER A 225 20.54 -11.41 -1.85
N HIS A 226 21.51 -11.26 -0.94
CA HIS A 226 22.94 -11.43 -1.24
C HIS A 226 23.57 -12.65 -0.55
N GLY A 227 22.78 -13.44 0.17
CA GLY A 227 23.18 -14.72 0.78
C GLY A 227 22.67 -15.89 -0.02
#